data_AF-A0A229NVR6-F1
#
_entry.id   AF-A0A229NVR6-F1
#
_cell.length_a   1.000
_cell.length_b   1.000
_cell.length_c   1.000
_cell.angle_alpha   90.00
_cell.angle_beta   90.00
_cell.angle_gamma   90.00
#
_symmetry.space_group_name_H-M   'P 1'
#
loop_
_entity.id
_entity.type
_entity.pdbx_description
1 polymer ?
#
loop_
_entity_poly.entity_id
_entity_poly.type
_entity_poly.pdbx_seq_one_letter_code
_entity_poly.pdbx_strand_id
1 'polypeptide(L)'
;MLLRRVKVAGIILCFILSLPLYAVLIWTFIDTRESLLFGHRWMYKEEPEISEEAITYHKIASIVSLAILTLIFIIAIIVELN
;
A
#
# COMPACT_ATOMS: atom_id res chain seq x y z
N MET A 1 -6.54 31.73 6.71
CA MET A 1 -6.60 30.82 7.88
C MET A 1 -7.55 29.64 7.68
N LEU A 2 -8.78 29.85 7.21
CA LEU A 2 -9.75 28.77 6.92
C LEU A 2 -9.28 27.78 5.84
N LEU A 3 -8.73 28.27 4.72
CA LEU A 3 -8.26 27.40 3.62
C LEU A 3 -7.18 26.39 4.06
N ARG A 4 -6.22 26.84 4.89
CA ARG A 4 -5.16 25.98 5.46
C ARG A 4 -5.73 24.86 6.34
N ARG A 5 -6.76 25.16 7.15
CA ARG A 5 -7.42 24.14 8.00
C ARG A 5 -8.12 23.06 7.17
N VAL A 6 -8.76 23.45 6.06
CA VAL A 6 -9.41 22.51 5.14
C VAL A 6 -8.40 21.58 4.48
N LYS A 7 -7.26 22.12 4.02
CA LYS A 7 -6.19 21.32 3.40
C LYS A 7 -5.56 20.32 4.37
N VAL A 8 -5.26 20.73 5.61
CA VAL A 8 -4.74 19.82 6.65
C VAL A 8 -5.74 18.71 6.97
N ALA A 9 -7.04 19.02 7.08
CA ALA A 9 -8.07 18.01 7.27
C ALA A 9 -8.14 17.01 6.10
N GLY A 10 -7.95 17.48 4.86
CA GLY A 10 -7.84 16.65 3.68
C GLY A 10 -6.67 15.66 3.74
N ILE A 11 -5.50 16.10 4.18
CA ILE A 11 -4.31 15.23 4.32
C ILE A 11 -4.55 14.14 5.37
N ILE A 12 -5.15 14.50 6.51
CA ILE A 12 -5.48 13.53 7.56
C ILE A 12 -6.47 12.47 7.03
N LEU A 13 -7.50 12.91 6.30
CA LEU A 13 -8.47 11.99 5.70
C LEU A 13 -7.80 11.05 4.69
N CYS A 14 -6.94 11.58 3.81
CA CYS A 14 -6.17 10.77 2.87
C CYS A 14 -5.26 9.75 3.58
N PHE A 15 -4.63 10.14 4.69
CA PHE A 15 -3.81 9.22 5.48
C PHE A 15 -4.65 8.07 6.05
N ILE A 16 -5.80 8.36 6.66
CA ILE A 16 -6.71 7.34 7.19
C ILE A 16 -7.18 6.39 6.08
N LEU A 17 -7.57 6.93 4.92
CA LEU A 17 -8.00 6.12 3.77
C LEU A 17 -6.86 5.28 3.16
N SER A 18 -5.60 5.66 3.40
CA SER A 18 -4.43 4.88 2.98
C SER A 18 -4.04 3.76 3.94
N LEU A 19 -4.60 3.70 5.16
CA LEU A 19 -4.27 2.64 6.12
C LEU A 19 -4.55 1.22 5.59
N PRO A 20 -5.68 0.95 4.91
CA PRO A 20 -5.89 -0.34 4.25
C PRO A 20 -4.82 -0.66 3.20
N LEU A 21 -4.33 0.34 2.47
CA LEU A 21 -3.26 0.16 1.49
C LEU A 21 -1.93 -0.23 2.18
N TYR A 22 -1.58 0.43 3.29
CA TYR A 22 -0.44 0.02 4.11
C TYR A 22 -0.60 -1.42 4.63
N ALA A 23 -1.79 -1.77 5.12
CA ALA A 23 -2.08 -3.11 5.61
C ALA A 23 -1.89 -4.17 4.53
N VAL A 24 -2.40 -3.93 3.31
CA VAL A 24 -2.22 -4.84 2.17
C VAL A 24 -0.74 -4.95 1.79
N LEU A 25 0.00 -3.85 1.68
CA LEU A 25 1.42 -3.89 1.33
C LEU A 25 2.26 -4.64 2.37
N ILE A 26 1.99 -4.43 3.65
CA ILE A 26 2.66 -5.16 4.74
C ILE A 26 2.28 -6.64 4.69
N TRP A 27 1.01 -6.96 4.47
CA TRP A 27 0.56 -8.34 4.36
C TRP A 27 1.21 -9.04 3.16
N THR A 28 1.30 -8.39 2.00
CA THR A 28 1.97 -8.92 0.81
C THR A 28 3.45 -9.21 1.04
N PHE A 29 4.10 -8.43 1.90
CA PHE A 29 5.49 -8.69 2.27
C PHE A 29 5.65 -9.90 3.20
N ILE A 30 4.77 -10.04 4.19
CA ILE A 30 4.82 -11.13 5.19
C ILE A 30 4.38 -12.46 4.59
N ASP A 31 3.22 -12.46 3.91
CA ASP A 31 2.59 -13.65 3.34
C ASP A 31 2.24 -13.44 1.87
N THR A 32 3.29 -13.45 1.05
CA THR A 32 3.17 -13.15 -0.37
C THR A 32 2.31 -14.16 -1.12
N ARG A 33 2.39 -15.46 -0.76
CA ARG A 33 1.61 -16.50 -1.44
C ARG A 33 0.11 -16.30 -1.18
N GLU A 34 -0.28 -16.12 0.08
CA GLU A 34 -1.70 -15.86 0.39
C GLU A 34 -2.20 -14.56 -0.22
N SER A 35 -1.43 -13.48 -0.10
CA SER A 35 -1.83 -12.16 -0.61
C SER A 35 -2.03 -12.14 -2.13
N LEU A 36 -1.22 -12.89 -2.89
CA LEU A 36 -1.33 -12.99 -4.35
C LEU A 36 -2.55 -13.78 -4.80
N LEU A 37 -2.94 -14.79 -4.02
CA LEU A 37 -4.11 -15.62 -4.31
C LEU A 37 -5.40 -15.01 -3.75
N PHE A 38 -5.30 -14.00 -2.89
CA PHE A 38 -6.44 -13.32 -2.30
C PHE A 38 -7.35 -12.75 -3.39
N GLY A 39 -8.61 -13.19 -3.39
CA GLY A 39 -9.60 -12.80 -4.41
C GLY A 39 -9.42 -13.44 -5.79
N HIS A 40 -8.43 -14.33 -5.98
CA HIS A 40 -8.16 -15.01 -7.25
C HIS A 40 -8.35 -16.53 -7.18
N ARG A 41 -8.38 -17.15 -5.99
CA ARG A 41 -8.54 -18.62 -5.82
C ARG A 41 -9.74 -19.21 -6.56
N TRP A 42 -10.85 -18.49 -6.64
CA TRP A 42 -12.09 -18.95 -7.30
C TRP A 42 -11.96 -19.08 -8.82
N MET A 43 -10.93 -18.51 -9.44
CA MET A 43 -10.70 -18.53 -10.88
C MET A 43 -10.06 -19.84 -11.37
N TYR A 44 -9.44 -20.60 -10.48
CA TYR A 44 -8.64 -21.77 -10.82
C TYR A 44 -9.36 -23.06 -10.43
N LYS A 45 -9.15 -24.13 -11.21
CA LYS A 45 -9.72 -25.45 -10.93
C LYS A 45 -9.00 -26.18 -9.79
N GLU A 46 -7.75 -25.82 -9.56
CA GLU A 46 -6.82 -26.40 -8.58
C GLU A 46 -6.03 -25.26 -7.92
N GLU A 47 -5.34 -25.55 -6.81
CA GLU A 47 -4.55 -24.54 -6.09
C GLU A 47 -3.40 -24.01 -6.98
N PRO A 48 -3.30 -22.69 -7.23
CA PRO A 48 -2.33 -22.16 -8.18
C PRO A 48 -0.91 -22.18 -7.61
N GLU A 49 0.03 -22.76 -8.36
CA GLU A 49 1.45 -22.67 -8.02
C GLU A 49 2.03 -21.31 -8.41
N ILE A 50 2.53 -20.57 -7.42
CA ILE A 50 3.22 -19.29 -7.63
C ILE A 50 4.72 -19.54 -7.78
N SER A 51 5.33 -18.93 -8.81
CA SER A 51 6.77 -18.99 -9.05
C SER A 51 7.56 -18.20 -8.01
N GLU A 52 8.80 -18.62 -7.74
CA GLU A 52 9.68 -17.96 -6.76
C GLU A 52 10.08 -16.55 -7.21
N GLU A 53 10.18 -16.31 -8.52
CA GLU A 53 10.42 -14.98 -9.08
C GLU A 53 9.24 -14.05 -8.80
N ALA A 54 8.01 -14.54 -8.95
CA ALA A 54 6.80 -13.76 -8.67
C ALA A 54 6.71 -13.39 -7.18
N ILE A 55 7.07 -14.30 -6.28
CA ILE A 55 7.16 -14.05 -4.84
C ILE A 55 8.20 -12.98 -4.54
N THR A 56 9.41 -13.14 -5.08
CA THR A 56 10.52 -12.21 -4.84
C THR A 56 10.20 -10.81 -5.36
N TYR A 57 9.63 -10.72 -6.56
CA TYR A 57 9.18 -9.46 -7.14
C TYR A 57 8.17 -8.75 -6.24
N HIS A 58 7.13 -9.45 -5.77
CA HIS A 58 6.09 -8.82 -4.95
C HIS A 58 6.59 -8.40 -3.56
N LYS A 59 7.54 -9.12 -2.97
CA LYS A 59 8.20 -8.68 -1.72
C LYS A 59 8.96 -7.36 -1.92
N ILE A 60 9.77 -7.27 -2.97
CA ILE A 60 10.54 -6.06 -3.28
C ILE A 60 9.58 -4.92 -3.63
N ALA A 61 8.60 -5.17 -4.51
CA ALA A 61 7.62 -4.18 -4.92
C ALA A 61 6.81 -3.66 -3.73
N SER A 62 6.48 -4.50 -2.74
CA SER A 62 5.78 -4.08 -1.52
C SER A 62 6.62 -3.12 -0.68
N ILE A 63 7.91 -3.41 -0.48
CA ILE A 63 8.83 -2.51 0.25
C ILE A 63 8.99 -1.18 -0.49
N VAL A 64 9.23 -1.23 -1.80
CA VAL A 64 9.38 -0.04 -2.64
C VAL A 64 8.11 0.80 -2.60
N SER A 65 6.94 0.17 -2.71
CA SER A 65 5.65 0.86 -2.64
C SER A 65 5.41 1.50 -1.27
N LEU A 66 5.77 0.83 -0.17
CA LEU A 66 5.71 1.40 1.18
C LEU A 66 6.61 2.63 1.32
N ALA A 67 7.83 2.56 0.79
CA ALA A 67 8.77 3.69 0.82
C ALA A 67 8.25 4.88 0.01
N ILE A 68 7.75 4.64 -1.22
CA ILE A 68 7.17 5.68 -2.08
C ILE A 68 5.93 6.30 -1.44
N LEU A 69 5.00 5.49 -0.93
CA LEU A 69 3.77 5.97 -0.30
C LEU A 69 4.09 6.86 0.91
N THR A 70 5.05 6.43 1.73
CA THR A 70 5.48 7.20 2.91
C THR A 70 6.17 8.50 2.50
N LEU A 71 7.00 8.48 1.45
CA LEU A 71 7.65 9.68 0.92
C LEU A 71 6.62 10.70 0.40
N ILE A 72 5.58 10.24 -0.30
CA ILE A 72 4.48 11.10 -0.77
C ILE A 72 3.80 11.80 0.40
N PHE A 73 3.51 11.09 1.50
CA PHE A 73 2.92 11.70 2.69
C PHE A 73 3.84 12.71 3.36
N ILE A 74 5.14 12.41 3.48
CA ILE A 74 6.13 13.34 4.04
C ILE A 74 6.16 14.63 3.20
N ILE A 75 6.23 14.52 1.88
CA ILE A 75 6.24 15.67 0.97
C ILE A 75 4.93 16.47 1.11
N ALA A 76 3.78 15.81 1.12
CA ALA A 76 2.48 16.46 1.27
C ALA A 76 2.39 17.27 2.58
N ILE A 77 2.90 16.71 3.68
CA ILE A 77 2.95 17.39 4.98
C ILE A 77 3.88 18.60 4.91
N ILE A 78 5.09 18.46 4.38
CA ILE A 78 6.06 19.57 4.27
C ILE A 78 5.48 20.72 3.44
N VAL A 79 4.87 20.40 2.30
CA VAL A 79 4.27 21.39 1.39
C VAL A 79 3.13 22.16 2.05
N GLU A 80 2.31 21.52 2.88
CA GLU A 80 1.19 22.19 3.56
C GLU A 80 1.61 22.97 4.82
N LEU A 81 2.75 22.59 5.42
CA LEU A 81 3.29 23.26 6.60
C LEU A 81 4.05 24.55 6.28
N ASN A 82 4.67 24.63 5.10
CA ASN A 82 5.43 25.77 4.59
C ASN A 82 4.52 26.84 3.95
#